data_AF-A0A1X7TKX6-F1
#
_entry.id   AF-A0A1X7TKX6-F1
#
_cell.length_a   1.000
_cell.length_b   1.000
_cell.length_c   1.000
_cell.angle_alpha   90.00
_cell.angle_beta   90.00
_cell.angle_gamma   90.00
#
_symmetry.space_group_name_H-M   'P 1'
#
loop_
_entity.id
_entity.type
_entity.pdbx_description
1 polymer ?
#
loop_
_entity_poly.entity_id
_entity_poly.type
_entity_poly.pdbx_seq_one_letter_code
_entity_poly.pdbx_strand_id
1 'polypeptide(L)'
;MAGKFKKISVVRLVSILLLVYVKEELVPHVSSVDCNYVPCGLVGGHFGNKGGVAIRFNIYHSSVCIVNTHLVAHIDEVEKRNQNYHDIYDKISFFKDSELSYRIMDHNFIIWMGELNYRIHQTSVDFSTEIIKALADLYQFNKLLQHNQLQQQQRRGEAFTHFKEPPIDFKPTYKFDPSTNSWDFSEKNRAPA
;
A
#
# COMPACT_ATOMS: atom_id res chain seq x y z
N MET A 1 8.89 30.39 0.60
CA MET A 1 8.97 29.99 2.02
C MET A 1 8.42 28.58 2.14
N ALA A 2 9.16 27.65 2.75
CA ALA A 2 8.60 26.33 3.07
C ALA A 2 7.39 26.54 4.01
N GLY A 3 6.24 25.97 3.67
CA GLY A 3 5.04 26.10 4.51
C GLY A 3 5.28 25.48 5.89
N LYS A 4 4.66 26.05 6.94
CA LYS A 4 4.65 25.45 8.27
C LYS A 4 3.60 24.33 8.31
N PHE A 5 3.99 23.16 8.81
CA PHE A 5 3.12 21.99 8.91
C PHE A 5 2.97 21.54 10.38
N LYS A 6 1.78 21.07 10.74
CA LYS A 6 1.47 20.50 12.06
C LYS A 6 1.04 19.05 11.91
N LYS A 7 1.64 18.15 12.71
CA LYS A 7 1.21 16.75 12.81
C LYS A 7 -0.17 16.69 13.47
N ILE A 8 -1.13 16.02 12.82
CA ILE A 8 -2.48 15.83 13.37
C ILE A 8 -2.67 14.43 13.97
N SER A 9 -1.98 13.42 13.44
CA SER A 9 -2.07 12.05 13.96
C SER A 9 -0.85 11.23 13.57
N VAL A 10 -0.62 10.16 14.34
CA VAL A 10 0.38 9.13 14.09
C VAL A 10 -0.18 7.79 14.53
N VAL A 11 0.02 6.77 13.69
CA VAL A 11 -0.33 5.38 14.02
C VAL A 11 0.78 4.46 13.56
N ARG A 12 1.01 3.38 14.32
CA ARG A 12 2.10 2.45 14.07
C ARG A 12 1.68 1.02 14.38
N LEU A 13 2.07 0.09 13.52
CA LEU A 13 2.04 -1.35 13.74
C LEU A 13 3.41 -1.93 13.39
N VAL A 14 4.20 -2.28 14.41
CA VAL A 14 5.58 -2.79 14.27
C VAL A 14 6.45 -1.85 13.41
N SER A 15 6.66 -2.14 12.12
CA SER A 15 7.45 -1.32 11.18
C SER A 15 6.59 -0.48 10.23
N ILE A 16 5.27 -0.64 10.26
CA ILE A 16 4.33 0.15 9.46
C ILE A 16 4.01 1.42 10.24
N LEU A 17 4.36 2.58 9.70
CA LEU A 17 4.17 3.89 10.33
C LEU A 17 3.42 4.79 9.36
N LEU A 18 2.41 5.48 9.87
CA LEU A 18 1.70 6.54 9.13
C LEU A 18 1.67 7.79 9.99
N LEU A 19 2.18 8.90 9.46
CA LEU A 19 2.10 10.22 10.06
C LEU A 19 1.33 11.13 9.11
N VAL A 20 0.37 11.88 9.63
CA VAL A 20 -0.37 12.87 8.83
C VAL A 20 -0.06 14.26 9.35
N TYR A 21 0.39 15.12 8.43
CA TYR A 21 0.66 16.52 8.67
C TYR A 21 -0.25 17.37 7.79
N VAL A 22 -0.71 18.50 8.31
CA VAL A 22 -1.48 19.50 7.55
C VAL A 22 -0.76 20.83 7.63
N LYS A 23 -0.97 21.71 6.64
CA LYS A 23 -0.49 23.09 6.73
C LYS A 23 -1.08 23.74 7.99
N GLU A 24 -0.29 24.56 8.68
CA GLU A 24 -0.69 25.15 9.95
C GLU A 24 -1.98 25.98 9.84
N GLU A 25 -2.18 26.67 8.73
CA GLU A 25 -3.40 27.43 8.41
C GLU A 25 -4.67 26.57 8.30
N LEU A 26 -4.53 25.27 8.02
CA LEU A 26 -5.66 24.34 7.87
C LEU A 26 -6.04 23.65 9.18
N VAL A 27 -5.22 23.75 10.23
CA VAL A 27 -5.45 23.09 11.53
C VAL A 27 -6.82 23.43 12.13
N PRO A 28 -7.31 24.69 12.12
CA PRO A 28 -8.65 25.02 12.65
C PRO A 28 -9.80 24.34 11.89
N HIS A 29 -9.54 23.82 10.69
CA HIS A 29 -10.53 23.16 9.84
C HIS A 29 -10.44 21.63 9.89
N VAL A 30 -9.52 21.08 10.69
CA VAL A 30 -9.38 19.63 10.90
C VAL A 30 -10.17 19.21 12.14
N SER A 31 -10.97 18.15 12.00
CA SER A 31 -11.77 17.59 13.10
C SER A 31 -11.91 16.08 12.99
N SER A 32 -12.48 15.44 14.02
CA SER A 32 -12.78 14.01 14.06
C SER A 32 -11.58 13.13 13.66
N VAL A 33 -10.40 13.46 14.18
CA VAL A 33 -9.18 12.71 13.90
C VAL A 33 -9.22 11.42 14.70
N ASP A 34 -9.08 10.29 14.02
CA ASP A 34 -9.02 8.96 14.65
C ASP A 34 -8.05 8.06 13.87
N CYS A 35 -7.57 6.99 14.51
CA CYS A 35 -6.66 6.05 13.88
C CYS A 35 -6.86 4.63 14.41
N ASN A 36 -6.59 3.64 13.56
CA ASN A 36 -6.65 2.24 13.95
C ASN A 36 -5.65 1.40 13.13
N TYR A 37 -5.50 0.12 13.49
CA TYR A 37 -4.63 -0.82 12.78
C TYR A 37 -5.19 -2.24 12.84
N VAL A 38 -4.78 -3.05 11.86
CA VAL A 38 -5.13 -4.47 11.76
C VAL A 38 -3.85 -5.26 11.46
N PRO A 39 -3.42 -6.18 12.35
CA PRO A 39 -2.35 -7.13 12.04
C PRO A 39 -2.82 -8.23 11.10
N CYS A 40 -1.92 -8.72 10.25
CA CYS A 40 -2.13 -9.81 9.29
C CYS A 40 -1.03 -10.89 9.40
N GLY A 41 -0.58 -11.19 10.62
CA GLY A 41 0.56 -12.07 10.91
C GLY A 41 0.37 -13.55 10.55
N LEU A 42 1.47 -14.32 10.57
CA LEU A 42 1.53 -15.72 10.11
C LEU A 42 0.84 -16.72 11.05
N VAL A 43 0.82 -16.46 12.37
CA VAL A 43 0.15 -17.32 13.35
C VAL A 43 -1.19 -16.69 13.73
N GLY A 44 -2.26 -17.26 13.19
CA GLY A 44 -3.65 -16.86 13.47
C GLY A 44 -3.98 -15.41 13.10
N GLY A 45 -3.20 -14.73 12.25
CA GLY A 45 -3.41 -13.33 11.87
C GLY A 45 -2.82 -12.29 12.82
N HIS A 46 -2.30 -12.66 13.99
CA HIS A 46 -1.98 -11.69 15.06
C HIS A 46 -0.48 -11.44 15.28
N PHE A 47 0.38 -12.42 14.98
CA PHE A 47 1.82 -12.31 15.18
C PHE A 47 2.57 -12.12 13.85
N GLY A 48 3.09 -10.91 13.62
CA GLY A 48 3.90 -10.60 12.44
C GLY A 48 4.11 -9.11 12.23
N ASN A 49 4.94 -8.76 11.25
CA ASN A 49 5.21 -7.39 10.83
C ASN A 49 4.38 -6.96 9.60
N LYS A 50 3.24 -7.63 9.39
CA LYS A 50 2.33 -7.46 8.25
C LYS A 50 0.98 -6.97 8.73
N GLY A 51 0.31 -6.18 7.92
CA GLY A 51 -0.99 -5.61 8.26
C GLY A 51 -1.18 -4.23 7.65
N GLY A 52 -2.10 -3.47 8.24
CA GLY A 52 -2.44 -2.12 7.85
C GLY A 52 -2.63 -1.20 9.04
N VAL A 53 -2.27 0.06 8.86
CA VAL A 53 -2.64 1.15 9.76
C VAL A 53 -3.45 2.17 8.98
N ALA A 54 -4.40 2.84 9.62
CA ALA A 54 -5.16 3.89 9.00
C ALA A 54 -5.36 5.09 9.91
N ILE A 55 -5.34 6.28 9.32
CA ILE A 55 -5.74 7.54 9.97
C ILE A 55 -6.92 8.10 9.17
N ARG A 56 -7.94 8.51 9.90
CA ARG A 56 -9.05 9.27 9.35
C ARG A 56 -9.16 10.64 9.99
N PHE A 57 -9.67 11.60 9.25
CA PHE A 57 -9.95 12.94 9.72
C PHE A 57 -10.97 13.62 8.80
N ASN A 58 -11.63 14.64 9.31
CA ASN A 58 -12.37 15.59 8.49
C ASN A 58 -11.49 16.81 8.24
N ILE A 59 -11.57 17.37 7.03
CA ILE A 59 -11.07 18.70 6.73
C ILE A 59 -12.19 19.48 6.04
N TYR A 60 -12.58 20.61 6.64
CA TYR A 60 -13.84 21.28 6.31
C TYR A 60 -15.03 20.29 6.37
N HIS A 61 -15.68 20.04 5.24
CA HIS A 61 -16.85 19.16 5.11
C HIS A 61 -16.50 17.81 4.48
N SER A 62 -15.22 17.52 4.22
CA SER A 62 -14.79 16.29 3.56
C SER A 62 -14.13 15.34 4.54
N SER A 63 -14.56 14.08 4.51
CA SER A 63 -13.92 12.99 5.26
C SER A 63 -12.80 12.35 4.43
N VAL A 64 -11.65 12.15 5.06
CA VAL A 64 -10.45 11.53 4.46
C VAL A 64 -10.05 10.32 5.28
N CYS A 65 -9.73 9.20 4.63
CA CYS A 65 -9.11 8.02 5.22
C CYS A 65 -7.83 7.67 4.45
N ILE A 66 -6.71 7.56 5.16
CA ILE A 66 -5.43 7.16 4.60
C ILE A 66 -5.03 5.84 5.23
N VAL A 67 -4.83 4.82 4.41
CA VAL A 67 -4.45 3.46 4.80
C VAL A 67 -3.02 3.21 4.31
N ASN A 68 -2.12 2.81 5.20
CA ASN A 68 -0.77 2.36 4.88
C ASN A 68 -0.63 0.89 5.25
N THR A 69 -0.17 0.06 4.31
CA THR A 69 -0.09 -1.39 4.49
C THR A 69 1.29 -1.95 4.17
N HIS A 70 1.58 -3.11 4.76
CA HIS A 70 2.70 -3.97 4.37
C HIS A 70 2.13 -5.38 4.29
N LEU A 71 1.84 -5.83 3.07
CA LEU A 71 1.21 -7.12 2.82
C LEU A 71 2.27 -8.23 2.68
N VAL A 72 1.84 -9.48 2.77
CA VAL A 72 2.74 -10.64 2.68
C VAL A 72 3.62 -10.61 1.42
N ALA A 73 4.92 -10.88 1.61
CA ALA A 73 5.92 -10.88 0.56
C ALA A 73 5.95 -12.21 -0.22
N HIS A 74 6.87 -12.31 -1.18
CA HIS A 74 7.11 -13.46 -2.08
C HIS A 74 6.14 -13.57 -3.25
N ILE A 75 6.65 -14.01 -4.40
CA ILE A 75 5.91 -13.99 -5.68
C ILE A 75 4.68 -14.88 -5.66
N ASP A 76 4.75 -16.03 -4.98
CA ASP A 76 3.71 -17.06 -4.94
C ASP A 76 2.57 -16.79 -3.95
N GLU A 77 2.65 -15.70 -3.19
CA GLU A 77 1.72 -15.42 -2.07
C GLU A 77 0.59 -14.45 -2.45
N VAL A 78 0.07 -14.55 -3.69
CA VAL A 78 -0.95 -13.62 -4.24
C VAL A 78 -2.25 -13.72 -3.45
N GLU A 79 -2.74 -14.92 -3.21
CA GLU A 79 -4.00 -15.18 -2.51
C GLU A 79 -3.92 -14.69 -1.06
N LYS A 80 -2.77 -14.87 -0.40
CA LYS A 80 -2.55 -14.35 0.95
C LYS A 80 -2.48 -12.82 0.97
N ARG A 81 -1.95 -12.16 -0.08
CA ARG A 81 -2.03 -10.69 -0.21
C ARG A 81 -3.47 -10.21 -0.37
N ASN A 82 -4.28 -10.88 -1.21
CA ASN A 82 -5.70 -10.57 -1.33
C ASN A 82 -6.41 -10.73 0.02
N GLN A 83 -6.11 -11.81 0.76
CA GLN A 83 -6.67 -12.03 2.09
C GLN A 83 -6.24 -10.93 3.09
N ASN A 84 -4.97 -10.51 3.08
CA ASN A 84 -4.52 -9.39 3.92
C ASN A 84 -5.27 -8.10 3.57
N TYR A 85 -5.50 -7.81 2.28
CA TYR A 85 -6.31 -6.68 1.86
C TYR A 85 -7.73 -6.76 2.44
N HIS A 86 -8.42 -7.90 2.29
CA HIS A 86 -9.79 -8.09 2.81
C HIS A 86 -9.84 -7.99 4.33
N ASP A 87 -8.88 -8.59 5.05
CA ASP A 87 -8.79 -8.47 6.50
C ASP A 87 -8.69 -7.00 6.96
N ILE A 88 -7.85 -6.20 6.29
CA ILE A 88 -7.67 -4.77 6.61
C ILE A 88 -8.93 -3.99 6.22
N TYR A 89 -9.49 -4.28 5.04
CA TYR A 89 -10.68 -3.61 4.49
C TYR A 89 -11.90 -3.79 5.41
N ASP A 90 -12.12 -5.02 5.90
CA ASP A 90 -13.29 -5.36 6.72
C ASP A 90 -13.13 -4.96 8.20
N LYS A 91 -11.91 -5.04 8.74
CA LYS A 91 -11.66 -4.90 10.19
C LYS A 91 -11.22 -3.50 10.61
N ILE A 92 -10.72 -2.65 9.71
CA ILE A 92 -10.43 -1.25 10.08
C ILE A 92 -11.75 -0.50 10.28
N SER A 93 -11.90 0.01 11.48
CA SER A 93 -13.04 0.83 11.88
C SER A 93 -12.64 1.92 12.87
N PHE A 94 -13.41 2.99 12.91
CA PHE A 94 -13.16 4.19 13.71
C PHE A 94 -14.39 4.52 14.57
N PHE A 95 -14.16 5.22 15.67
CA PHE A 95 -15.22 5.58 16.61
C PHE A 95 -15.85 6.93 16.25
N LYS A 96 -17.16 7.02 16.49
CA LYS A 96 -17.92 8.28 16.59
C LYS A 96 -18.69 8.24 17.89
N ASP A 97 -18.49 9.21 18.76
CA ASP A 97 -19.26 9.34 20.01
C ASP A 97 -19.28 8.05 20.85
N SER A 98 -18.16 7.32 20.88
CA SER A 98 -17.98 6.02 21.58
C SER A 98 -18.68 4.81 20.96
N GLU A 99 -19.32 4.97 19.80
CA GLU A 99 -19.86 3.88 19.00
C GLU A 99 -19.01 3.65 17.74
N LEU A 100 -18.90 2.39 17.31
CA LEU A 100 -18.21 2.07 16.06
C LEU A 100 -19.04 2.57 14.89
N SER A 101 -18.56 3.56 14.15
CA SER A 101 -19.42 4.26 13.18
C SER A 101 -18.85 4.37 11.78
N TYR A 102 -17.52 4.34 11.59
CA TYR A 102 -16.93 4.55 10.27
C TYR A 102 -16.00 3.40 9.90
N ARG A 103 -16.18 2.84 8.71
CA ARG A 103 -15.24 1.96 8.01
C ARG A 103 -14.48 2.76 6.94
N ILE A 104 -13.51 2.12 6.31
CA ILE A 104 -12.69 2.76 5.26
C ILE A 104 -13.57 3.37 4.16
N MET A 105 -14.53 2.61 3.63
CA MET A 105 -15.37 3.01 2.50
C MET A 105 -16.43 4.08 2.80
N ASP A 106 -16.61 4.46 4.07
CA ASP A 106 -17.56 5.52 4.47
C ASP A 106 -17.00 6.94 4.27
N HIS A 107 -15.77 7.07 3.76
CA HIS A 107 -15.06 8.34 3.60
C HIS A 107 -15.19 8.89 2.18
N ASN A 108 -15.24 10.21 2.03
CA ASN A 108 -15.31 10.85 0.71
C ASN A 108 -14.02 10.64 -0.10
N PHE A 109 -12.87 10.70 0.56
CA PHE A 109 -11.57 10.49 -0.04
C PHE A 109 -10.82 9.38 0.68
N ILE A 110 -10.37 8.40 -0.09
CA ILE A 110 -9.65 7.24 0.44
C ILE A 110 -8.34 7.10 -0.31
N ILE A 111 -7.24 7.09 0.43
CA ILE A 111 -5.91 6.81 -0.10
C ILE A 111 -5.45 5.50 0.51
N TRP A 112 -5.27 4.47 -0.30
CA TRP A 112 -4.67 3.21 0.13
C TRP A 112 -3.30 3.06 -0.49
N MET A 113 -2.27 2.97 0.35
CA MET A 113 -0.87 2.93 -0.06
C MET A 113 -0.05 1.94 0.78
N GLY A 114 1.23 1.83 0.44
CA GLY A 114 2.22 1.06 1.21
C GLY A 114 2.93 0.00 0.37
N GLU A 115 3.56 -0.95 1.05
CA GLU A 115 4.24 -2.08 0.44
C GLU A 115 3.23 -3.21 0.17
N LEU A 116 2.46 -3.06 -0.92
CA LEU A 116 1.42 -4.03 -1.30
C LEU A 116 2.01 -5.40 -1.70
N ASN A 117 3.30 -5.45 -2.01
CA ASN A 117 4.07 -6.66 -2.27
C ASN A 117 3.61 -7.53 -3.46
N TYR A 118 2.67 -7.08 -4.29
CA TYR A 118 2.38 -7.69 -5.59
C TYR A 118 3.61 -7.59 -6.50
N ARG A 119 3.84 -8.65 -7.28
CA ARG A 119 5.04 -8.80 -8.10
C ARG A 119 4.68 -8.81 -9.58
N ILE A 120 5.71 -8.79 -10.41
CA ILE A 120 5.61 -9.12 -11.83
C ILE A 120 5.66 -10.65 -11.94
N HIS A 121 4.59 -11.24 -12.47
CA HIS A 121 4.46 -12.69 -12.61
C HIS A 121 5.36 -13.21 -13.73
N GLN A 122 6.26 -14.14 -13.41
CA GLN A 122 7.13 -14.82 -14.36
C GLN A 122 6.36 -15.99 -15.00
N THR A 123 5.63 -15.68 -16.07
CA THR A 123 4.66 -16.61 -16.69
C THR A 123 5.31 -17.69 -17.55
N SER A 124 6.59 -17.55 -17.89
CA SER A 124 7.32 -18.45 -18.77
C SER A 124 8.83 -18.29 -18.57
N VAL A 125 9.60 -19.26 -19.08
CA VAL A 125 11.07 -19.13 -19.20
C VAL A 125 11.45 -17.87 -19.99
N ASP A 126 10.64 -17.51 -20.99
CA ASP A 126 10.80 -16.30 -21.82
C ASP A 126 10.48 -14.98 -21.07
N PHE A 127 10.14 -15.04 -19.79
CA PHE A 127 9.94 -13.86 -18.95
C PHE A 127 10.75 -13.96 -17.64
N SER A 128 12.05 -14.27 -17.80
CA SER A 128 13.01 -14.41 -16.71
C SER A 128 13.30 -13.08 -15.99
N THR A 129 14.00 -13.17 -14.85
CA THR A 129 14.48 -11.99 -14.10
C THR A 129 15.31 -11.05 -14.98
N GLU A 130 16.17 -11.58 -15.84
CA GLU A 130 17.06 -10.82 -16.73
C GLU A 130 16.25 -10.03 -17.75
N ILE A 131 15.19 -10.64 -18.29
CA ILE A 131 14.27 -9.99 -19.22
C ILE A 131 13.50 -8.88 -18.52
N ILE A 132 13.02 -9.11 -17.29
CA ILE A 132 12.33 -8.08 -16.50
C ILE A 132 13.28 -6.88 -16.23
N LYS A 133 14.52 -7.14 -15.83
CA LYS A 133 15.55 -6.09 -15.65
C LYS A 133 15.78 -5.31 -16.93
N ALA A 134 15.99 -6.00 -18.07
CA ALA A 134 16.19 -5.35 -19.37
C ALA A 134 15.01 -4.49 -19.80
N LEU A 135 13.77 -4.97 -19.63
CA LEU A 135 12.56 -4.22 -19.94
C LEU A 135 12.41 -2.98 -19.05
N ALA A 136 12.76 -3.08 -17.76
CA ALA A 136 12.75 -1.95 -16.85
C ALA A 136 13.77 -0.87 -17.25
N ASP A 137 14.96 -1.26 -17.71
CA ASP A 137 15.99 -0.32 -18.16
C ASP A 137 15.72 0.29 -19.54
N LEU A 138 14.96 -0.41 -20.39
CA LEU A 138 14.47 0.09 -21.67
C LEU A 138 13.15 0.87 -21.56
N TYR A 139 12.68 1.18 -20.34
CA TYR A 139 11.44 1.91 -20.07
C TYR A 139 10.20 1.26 -20.71
N GLN A 140 10.22 -0.07 -20.89
CA GLN A 140 9.13 -0.84 -21.49
C GLN A 140 8.06 -1.20 -20.45
N PHE A 141 7.59 -0.23 -19.68
CA PHE A 141 6.70 -0.45 -18.53
C PHE A 141 5.37 -1.10 -18.91
N ASN A 142 4.83 -0.77 -20.08
CA ASN A 142 3.60 -1.41 -20.58
C ASN A 142 3.72 -2.93 -20.69
N LYS A 143 4.89 -3.45 -21.07
CA LYS A 143 5.14 -4.90 -21.12
C LYS A 143 5.20 -5.50 -19.71
N LEU A 144 5.83 -4.81 -18.77
CA LEU A 144 5.90 -5.23 -17.36
C LEU A 144 4.51 -5.25 -16.69
N LEU A 145 3.70 -4.21 -16.92
CA LEU A 145 2.37 -4.05 -16.30
C LEU A 145 1.36 -5.10 -16.76
N GLN A 146 1.52 -5.69 -17.95
CA GLN A 146 0.72 -6.84 -18.39
C GLN A 146 0.83 -8.04 -17.43
N HIS A 147 1.99 -8.16 -16.78
CA HIS A 147 2.31 -9.24 -15.84
C HIS A 147 2.21 -8.79 -14.37
N ASN A 148 1.79 -7.55 -14.08
CA ASN A 148 1.65 -7.06 -12.72
C ASN A 148 0.48 -7.75 -12.00
N GLN A 149 0.77 -8.43 -10.89
CA GLN A 149 -0.22 -9.20 -10.14
C GLN A 149 -1.35 -8.32 -9.59
N LEU A 150 -1.07 -7.11 -9.07
CA LEU A 150 -2.11 -6.23 -8.52
C LEU A 150 -3.14 -5.87 -9.58
N GLN A 151 -2.68 -5.44 -10.76
CA GLN A 151 -3.59 -5.12 -11.87
C GLN A 151 -4.39 -6.33 -12.34
N GLN A 152 -3.79 -7.52 -12.32
CA GLN A 152 -4.52 -8.75 -12.63
C GLN A 152 -5.59 -9.07 -11.57
N GLN A 153 -5.28 -8.92 -10.28
CA GLN A 153 -6.25 -9.14 -9.20
C GLN A 153 -7.38 -8.11 -9.23
N GLN A 154 -7.09 -6.84 -9.52
CA GLN A 154 -8.11 -5.81 -9.73
C GLN A 154 -9.04 -6.14 -10.90
N ARG A 155 -8.47 -6.53 -12.05
CA ARG A 155 -9.26 -6.94 -13.25
C ARG A 155 -10.14 -8.16 -12.99
N ARG A 156 -9.69 -9.08 -12.14
CA ARG A 156 -10.43 -10.30 -11.78
C ARG A 156 -11.50 -10.08 -10.71
N GLY A 157 -11.51 -8.93 -10.05
CA GLY A 157 -12.46 -8.67 -8.97
C GLY A 157 -11.99 -9.11 -7.58
N GLU A 158 -10.73 -9.55 -7.43
CA GLU A 158 -10.25 -10.27 -6.25
C GLU A 158 -9.74 -9.35 -5.13
N ALA A 159 -9.18 -8.19 -5.48
CA ALA A 159 -8.69 -7.21 -4.54
C ALA A 159 -8.72 -5.81 -5.15
N PHE A 160 -8.87 -4.77 -4.33
CA PHE A 160 -8.79 -3.36 -4.74
C PHE A 160 -9.73 -2.93 -5.88
N THR A 161 -10.89 -3.58 -6.04
CA THR A 161 -11.84 -3.37 -7.15
C THR A 161 -12.44 -1.97 -7.22
N HIS A 162 -12.55 -1.30 -6.06
CA HIS A 162 -13.12 0.05 -5.96
C HIS A 162 -12.07 1.16 -6.02
N PHE A 163 -10.79 0.80 -6.13
CA PHE A 163 -9.67 1.74 -6.16
C PHE A 163 -9.19 2.00 -7.58
N LYS A 164 -8.64 3.19 -7.79
CA LYS A 164 -8.02 3.60 -9.05
C LYS A 164 -6.54 3.87 -8.79
N GLU A 165 -5.68 3.29 -9.62
CA GLU A 165 -4.25 3.56 -9.64
C GLU A 165 -3.93 4.46 -10.84
N PRO A 166 -3.20 5.58 -10.67
CA PRO A 166 -2.71 6.38 -11.79
C PRO A 166 -1.79 5.58 -12.72
N PRO A 167 -1.57 6.01 -13.98
CA PRO A 167 -0.60 5.38 -14.86
C PRO A 167 0.79 5.29 -14.23
N ILE A 168 1.42 4.11 -14.33
CA ILE A 168 2.79 3.88 -13.85
C ILE A 168 3.76 4.12 -15.01
N ASP A 169 4.49 5.23 -14.93
CA ASP A 169 5.49 5.70 -15.89
C ASP A 169 6.90 5.75 -15.30
N PHE A 170 7.11 5.06 -14.17
CA PHE A 170 8.38 4.97 -13.44
C PHE A 170 8.89 3.53 -13.36
N LYS A 171 10.19 3.37 -13.09
CA LYS A 171 10.82 2.06 -12.93
C LYS A 171 10.25 1.30 -11.72
N PRO A 172 10.24 -0.05 -11.74
CA PRO A 172 9.99 -0.86 -10.55
C PRO A 172 10.77 -0.36 -9.34
N THR A 173 10.15 -0.38 -8.16
CA THR A 173 10.70 0.25 -6.93
C THR A 173 11.39 -0.76 -6.01
N TYR A 174 11.32 -2.03 -6.37
CA TYR A 174 12.00 -3.15 -5.73
C TYR A 174 12.61 -4.04 -6.81
N LYS A 175 13.70 -4.77 -6.62
CA LYS A 175 14.70 -4.69 -5.54
C LYS A 175 16.02 -4.18 -6.11
N PHE A 176 16.65 -3.28 -5.37
CA PHE A 176 17.98 -2.75 -5.66
C PHE A 176 19.03 -3.31 -4.71
N ASP A 177 20.29 -3.32 -5.15
CA ASP A 177 21.43 -3.52 -4.26
C ASP A 177 21.56 -2.32 -3.31
N PRO A 178 21.83 -2.54 -2.01
CA PRO A 178 21.85 -1.47 -1.01
C PRO A 178 22.78 -0.32 -1.40
N SER A 179 22.29 0.91 -1.27
CA SER A 179 23.02 2.14 -1.60
C SER A 179 23.32 2.35 -3.08
N THR A 180 22.64 1.64 -3.98
CA THR A 180 22.78 1.79 -5.43
C THR A 180 21.43 1.90 -6.13
N ASN A 181 21.46 2.26 -7.42
CA ASN A 181 20.31 2.14 -8.33
C ASN A 181 20.44 0.89 -9.24
N SER A 182 21.32 -0.05 -8.87
CA SER A 182 21.52 -1.30 -9.60
C SER A 182 20.55 -2.34 -9.09
N TRP A 183 20.02 -3.17 -10.00
CA TRP A 183 19.12 -4.27 -9.64
C TRP A 183 19.82 -5.31 -8.75
N ASP A 184 19.03 -6.05 -7.95
CA ASP A 184 19.53 -7.11 -7.05
C ASP A 184 20.42 -8.13 -7.78
N PHE A 185 21.74 -8.10 -7.54
CA PHE A 185 22.72 -9.07 -8.04
C PHE A 185 23.17 -10.07 -6.96
N SER A 186 22.48 -10.10 -5.81
CA SER A 186 22.70 -11.16 -4.81
C SER A 186 22.35 -12.54 -5.38
N GLU A 187 22.74 -13.60 -4.66
CA GLU A 187 22.38 -14.98 -5.01
C GLU A 187 20.87 -15.18 -5.20
N LYS A 188 20.04 -14.34 -4.58
CA LYS A 188 18.58 -14.42 -4.70
C LYS A 188 18.05 -13.81 -5.99
N ASN A 189 18.85 -13.02 -6.71
CA ASN A 189 18.58 -12.42 -8.03
C ASN A 189 17.08 -12.11 -8.25
N ARG A 190 16.51 -11.25 -7.40
CA ARG A 190 15.06 -11.02 -7.42
C ARG A 190 14.67 -10.20 -8.64
N ALA A 191 13.58 -10.63 -9.28
CA ALA A 191 12.92 -9.84 -10.31
C ALA A 191 12.50 -8.47 -9.76
N PRO A 192 12.74 -7.39 -10.50
CA PRO A 192 12.16 -6.10 -10.19
C PRO A 192 10.63 -6.12 -10.15
N ALA A 193 10.03 -5.36 -9.23
CA ALA A 193 8.59 -5.21 -9.02
C ALA A 193 8.23 -3.79 -8.56
#